data_AF-A0A124GP38-F1
#
_entry.id   AF-A0A124GP38-F1
#
_cell.length_a   1.000
_cell.length_b   1.000
_cell.length_c   1.000
_cell.angle_alpha   90.00
_cell.angle_beta   90.00
_cell.angle_gamma   90.00
#
_symmetry.space_group_name_H-M   'P 1'
#
loop_
_entity.id
_entity.type
_entity.pdbx_description
1 polymer ?
#
loop_
_entity_poly.entity_id
_entity_poly.type
_entity_poly.pdbx_seq_one_letter_code
_entity_poly.pdbx_strand_id
1 'polypeptide(L)' 'MNGFKIRESDQSIYVKNENGNILLVVLYADDFLITGSCRDSIFDLKQKLKDTFEMTDLGLLHFFLGIQV' A
#
# COMPACT_ATOMS: atom_id res chain seq x y z
N MET A 1 2.16 -13.20 9.50
CA MET A 1 2.80 -11.93 9.10
C MET A 1 4.15 -12.22 8.43
N ASN A 2 4.19 -12.80 7.23
CA ASN A 2 5.46 -13.07 6.54
C ASN A 2 5.32 -12.64 5.07
N GLY A 3 6.04 -11.61 4.64
CA GLY A 3 6.07 -11.22 3.23
C GLY A 3 6.49 -9.79 2.89
N PHE A 4 6.50 -8.85 3.86
CA PHE A 4 6.92 -7.48 3.61
C PHE A 4 8.33 -7.25 4.13
N LYS A 5 9.22 -6.76 3.27
CA LYS A 5 10.52 -6.21 3.68
C LYS A 5 10.35 -4.70 3.86
N ILE A 6 10.66 -4.22 5.07
CA ILE A 6 10.77 -2.79 5.37
C ILE A 6 12.11 -2.33 4.80
N ARG A 7 12.14 -1.20 4.09
CA ARG A 7 13.41 -0.54 3.76
C ARG A 7 13.80 0.41 4.86
N GLU A 8 14.97 0.20 5.48
CA GLU A 8 15.47 1.01 6.60
C GLU A 8 15.68 2.49 6.28
N SER A 9 15.76 2.87 5.00
CA SER A 9 15.89 4.27 4.57
C SER A 9 14.58 5.07 4.64
N ASP A 10 13.42 4.40 4.65
CA ASP A 10 12.10 5.02 4.80
C ASP A 10 11.22 4.08 5.63
N GLN A 11 11.12 4.34 6.95
CA GLN A 11 10.38 3.50 7.91
C GLN A 11 8.86 3.36 7.62
N SER A 12 8.38 3.97 6.55
CA SER A 12 7.00 3.93 6.07
C SER A 12 6.78 3.06 4.84
N ILE A 13 7.81 2.52 4.20
CA ILE A 13 7.68 1.78 2.93
C ILE A 13 7.81 0.27 3.15
N TYR A 14 6.76 -0.45 2.77
CA TYR A 14 6.67 -1.90 2.81
C TYR A 14 6.57 -2.46 1.41
N VAL A 15 7.49 -3.38 1.07
CA VAL A 15 7.51 -4.03 -0.24
C VAL A 15 7.28 -5.53 -0.07
N LYS A 16 6.29 -6.07 -0.79
CA LYS A 16 6.07 -7.51 -0.95
C LYS A 16 6.32 -7.89 -2.39
N ASN A 17 7.13 -8.93 -2.59
CA ASN A 17 7.33 -9.53 -3.90
C ASN A 17 6.89 -11.00 -3.81
N GLU A 18 5.88 -11.37 -4.58
CA GLU A 18 5.42 -12.77 -4.69
C GLU A 18 5.39 -13.18 -6.15
N ASN A 19 6.26 -14.11 -6.53
CA ASN A 19 6.31 -14.71 -7.87
C ASN A 19 6.35 -13.67 -9.02
N GLY A 20 7.07 -12.55 -8.82
CA GLY A 20 7.16 -11.48 -9.82
C GLY A 20 6.07 -10.41 -9.71
N ASN A 21 5.06 -10.62 -8.85
CA ASN A 21 4.13 -9.56 -8.49
C ASN A 21 4.71 -8.70 -7.37
N ILE A 22 4.84 -7.40 -7.65
CA ILE A 22 5.34 -6.42 -6.70
C ILE A 22 4.14 -5.69 -6.11
N LEU A 23 4.10 -5.61 -4.79
CA LEU A 23 3.12 -4.86 -4.03
C LEU A 23 3.88 -3.91 -3.10
N LEU A 24 3.53 -2.64 -3.14
CA LEU A 24 4.13 -1.57 -2.38
C LEU A 24 3.06 -0.92 -1.51
N VAL A 25 3.38 -0.73 -0.23
CA VAL A 25 2.56 0.04 0.70
C VAL A 25 3.44 1.13 1.28
N VAL A 26 2.96 2.36 1.23
CA VAL A 26 3.63 3.52 1.81
C VAL A 26 2.70 4.13 2.84
N LEU A 27 3.21 4.31 4.05
CA LEU A 27 2.54 5.04 5.12
C LEU A 27 2.93 6.52 5.03
N TYR A 28 1.96 7.41 4.96
CA TYR A 28 2.22 8.83 5.05
C TYR A 28 1.23 9.47 6.01
N ALA A 29 1.74 9.85 7.19
CA ALA A 29 0.91 10.32 8.30
C ALA A 29 -0.22 9.32 8.61
N ASP A 30 -1.48 9.71 8.40
CA ASP A 30 -2.67 8.91 8.66
C ASP A 30 -3.14 8.09 7.44
N ASP A 31 -2.54 8.29 6.27
CA ASP A 31 -2.96 7.67 5.02
C ASP A 31 -2.03 6.53 4.58
N PHE A 32 -2.62 5.51 3.96
CA PHE A 32 -1.88 4.42 3.32
C PHE A 32 -2.00 4.57 1.80
N LEU A 33 -0.85 4.65 1.13
CA LEU A 33 -0.76 4.54 -0.31
C LEU A 33 -0.39 3.11 -0.69
N ILE A 34 -1.24 2.45 -1.47
CA ILE A 34 -1.03 1.08 -1.93
C ILE A 34 -0.90 1.09 -3.45
N THR A 35 0.16 0.50 -3.97
CA THR A 35 0.37 0.29 -5.41
C THR A 35 0.99 -1.07 -5.68
N GLY A 36 0.91 -1.57 -6.90
CA GLY A 36 1.42 -2.88 -7.24
C GLY A 36 1.17 -3.26 -8.69
N SER A 37 1.82 -4.35 -9.11
CA SER A 37 1.73 -4.86 -10.49
C SER A 37 0.42 -5.63 -10.75
N CYS A 38 -0.20 -6.17 -9.70
CA CYS A 38 -1.43 -6.97 -9.80
C CYS A 38 -2.57 -6.31 -9.04
N ARG A 39 -3.68 -6.03 -9.74
CA ARG A 39 -4.87 -5.40 -9.15
C ARG A 39 -5.54 -6.29 -8.10
N ASP A 40 -5.59 -7.60 -8.31
CA ASP A 40 -6.15 -8.55 -7.34
C ASP A 40 -5.36 -8.53 -6.03
N SER A 41 -4.03 -8.51 -6.10
CA SER A 41 -3.17 -8.42 -4.92
C SER A 41 -3.34 -7.10 -4.16
N ILE A 42 -3.58 -5.99 -4.86
CA ILE A 42 -3.91 -4.70 -4.24
C ILE A 42 -5.27 -4.79 -3.53
N PHE A 43 -6.28 -5.37 -4.19
CA PHE A 43 -7.62 -5.50 -3.64
C PHE A 43 -7.65 -6.39 -2.39
N ASP A 44 -6.99 -7.55 -2.43
CA ASP A 44 -6.84 -8.46 -1.29
C ASP A 44 -6.17 -7.77 -0.10
N LEU A 45 -5.10 -7.01 -0.36
CA LEU A 45 -4.41 -6.27 0.69
C LEU A 45 -5.30 -5.16 1.27
N LYS A 46 -6.00 -4.43 0.40
CA LYS A 46 -6.90 -3.35 0.79
C LYS A 46 -8.04 -3.85 1.67
N GLN A 47 -8.61 -5.01 1.34
CA GLN A 47 -9.60 -5.67 2.20
C GLN A 47 -9.01 -6.05 3.55
N LYS A 48 -7.84 -6.71 3.57
CA LYS A 48 -7.17 -7.08 4.83
C LYS A 48 -6.88 -5.88 5.72
N LEU A 49 -6.45 -4.76 5.14
CA LEU A 49 -6.20 -3.52 5.87
C LEU A 49 -7.50 -2.93 6.41
N LYS A 50 -8.57 -2.92 5.62
CA LYS A 50 -9.90 -2.47 6.06
C LYS A 50 -10.52 -3.35 7.16
N ASP A 51 -10.22 -4.64 7.17
CA ASP A 51 -10.67 -5.55 8.23
C ASP A 51 -9.83 -5.41 9.51
N THR A 52 -8.55 -5.05 9.38
CA THR A 52 -7.63 -4.93 10.53
C THR A 52 -7.65 -3.54 11.16
N PHE A 53 -7.89 -2.51 10.36
CA PHE A 53 -7.91 -1.10 10.75
C PHE A 53 -9.23 -0.49 10.30
N GLU A 54 -9.81 0.43 11.09
CA GLU A 54 -10.96 1.25 10.66
C GLU A 54 -10.54 2.25 9.56
N MET A 55 -10.24 1.74 8.36
CA MET A 55 -9.79 2.50 7.21
C MET A 55 -10.95 2.78 6.27
N THR A 56 -11.09 4.05 5.90
CA THR A 56 -11.99 4.47 4.82
C THR A 56 -11.21 4.45 3.52
N ASP A 57 -11.78 3.81 2.50
CA ASP A 57 -11.21 3.82 1.17
C ASP A 57 -11.40 5.21 0.53
N LEU A 58 -10.31 5.94 0.32
CA LEU A 58 -10.30 7.24 -0.35
C LEU A 58 -10.36 7.14 -1.89
N GLY A 59 -10.32 5.92 -2.45
CA GLY A 59 -10.36 5.67 -3.89
C GLY A 59 -8.96 5.68 -4.53
N LEU A 60 -8.91 5.92 -5.84
CA LEU A 60 -7.65 6.05 -6.56
C LEU A 60 -6.96 7.35 -6.16
N LEU A 61 -5.66 7.28 -5.85
CA LEU A 61 -4.84 8.45 -5.60
C LEU A 61 -4.90 9.38 -6.82
N HIS A 62 -5.56 10.52 -6.66
CA HIS A 62 -5.71 11.52 -7.71
C HIS A 62 -4.80 12.74 -7.48
N PHE A 63 -4.45 12.99 -6.21
CA PHE A 63 -3.57 14.07 -5.78
C PHE A 63 -2.65 13.57 -4.68
N PHE A 64 -1.34 13.80 -4.85
CA PHE A 64 -0.33 13.54 -3.83
C PHE A 64 0.44 14.84 -3.57
N LEU A 65 0.41 15.36 -2.34
CA LEU A 65 1.04 16.64 -1.97
C LEU A 65 0.59 17.85 -2.84
N GLY A 66 -0.63 17.82 -3.38
CA GLY A 66 -1.13 18.85 -4.30
C GLY A 66 -0.65 18.70 -5.74
N ILE A 67 0.07 17.62 -6.06
CA ILE A 67 0.43 17.25 -7.43
C ILE A 67 -0.61 16.27 -7.96
N GLN A 68 -1.22 16.57 -9.10
CA GLN A 68 -2.11 15.65 -9.80
C GLN A 68 -1.26 14.56 -10.47
N VAL A 69 -1.62 13.29 -10.23
CA VAL A 69 -0.89 12.10 -10.73
C VAL A 69 -1.72 11.36 -11.75
#